data_AF-A0A956IQW7-F1
#
_entry.id   AF-A0A956IQW7-F1
#
_cell.length_a   1.000
_cell.length_b   1.000
_cell.length_c   1.000
_cell.angle_alpha   90.00
_cell.angle_beta   90.00
_cell.angle_gamma   90.00
#
_symmetry.space_group_name_H-M   'P 1'
#
loop_
_entity.id
_entity.type
_entity.pdbx_description
1 polymer ?
#
loop_
_entity_poly.entity_id
_entity_poly.type
_entity_poly.pdbx_seq_one_letter_code
_entity_poly.pdbx_strand_id
1 'polypeptide(L)'
;PVPTVELLKRVRSYLNQRRLVSTVVNVVRPSYMECSLRIEIVCAQSGASDKIKKTIEREVRRFVHPLKGWRSGKGWPFGRSLLKVDLYQVVESVDGVDLVDKIRIFDEDKGGVEIEQLRVAEDQLIHLVNVTVVEKAHDRIV
;
A
#
# COMPACT_ATOMS: atom_id res chain seq x y z
N PRO A 1 -10.49 -3.81 3.30
CA PRO A 1 -11.82 -3.82 3.98
C PRO A 1 -12.79 -4.73 3.22
N VAL A 2 -13.49 -5.65 3.89
CA VAL A 2 -14.37 -6.59 3.20
C VAL A 2 -15.80 -6.00 3.09
N PRO A 3 -16.35 -5.81 1.88
CA PRO A 3 -17.70 -5.26 1.74
C PRO A 3 -18.76 -6.27 2.21
N THR A 4 -19.80 -5.77 2.87
CA THR A 4 -20.92 -6.59 3.32
C THR A 4 -21.80 -7.05 2.14
N VAL A 5 -22.50 -8.18 2.32
CA VAL A 5 -23.42 -8.71 1.30
C VAL A 5 -24.52 -7.71 0.96
N GLU A 6 -25.00 -6.96 1.96
CA GLU A 6 -26.02 -5.93 1.78
C GLU A 6 -25.54 -4.78 0.90
N LEU A 7 -24.28 -4.32 1.10
CA LEU A 7 -23.68 -3.29 0.26
C LEU A 7 -23.61 -3.74 -1.20
N LEU A 8 -23.19 -4.99 -1.47
CA LEU A 8 -23.15 -5.54 -2.82
C LEU A 8 -24.54 -5.57 -3.47
N LYS A 9 -25.58 -5.99 -2.73
CA LYS A 9 -26.97 -5.99 -3.21
C LYS A 9 -27.46 -4.58 -3.54
N ARG A 10 -27.15 -3.60 -2.67
CA ARG A 10 -27.53 -2.20 -2.87
C ARG A 10 -26.87 -1.59 -4.11
N VAL A 11 -25.56 -1.82 -4.28
CA VAL A 11 -24.81 -1.37 -5.47
C VAL A 11 -25.33 -2.05 -6.73
N ARG A 12 -25.55 -3.38 -6.70
CA ARG A 12 -26.11 -4.12 -7.83
C ARG A 12 -27.48 -3.60 -8.25
N SER A 13 -28.36 -3.33 -7.29
CA SER A 13 -29.70 -2.79 -7.56
C SER A 13 -29.63 -1.38 -8.17
N TYR A 14 -28.77 -0.53 -7.61
CA TYR A 14 -28.53 0.83 -8.10
C TYR A 14 -28.02 0.85 -9.55
N LEU A 15 -27.08 -0.03 -9.90
CA LEU A 15 -26.54 -0.13 -11.26
C LEU A 15 -27.53 -0.79 -12.22
N ASN A 16 -28.25 -1.82 -11.78
CA ASN A 16 -29.24 -2.51 -12.62
C ASN A 16 -30.35 -1.58 -13.12
N GLN A 17 -30.76 -0.59 -12.33
CA GLN A 17 -31.76 0.41 -12.72
C GLN A 17 -31.28 1.35 -13.84
N ARG A 18 -29.97 1.49 -14.04
CA ARG A 18 -29.35 2.45 -14.97
C ARG A 18 -28.61 1.77 -16.13
N ARG A 19 -28.72 0.44 -16.21
CA ARG A 19 -28.07 -0.37 -17.24
C ARG A 19 -28.78 -0.21 -18.59
N LEU A 20 -28.02 -0.27 -19.69
CA LEU A 20 -28.55 -0.42 -21.05
C LEU A 20 -29.30 -1.75 -21.23
N VAL A 21 -30.38 -1.72 -22.01
CA VAL A 21 -31.11 -2.94 -22.40
C VAL A 21 -30.14 -3.90 -23.06
N SER A 22 -30.06 -5.16 -22.56
CA SER A 22 -29.14 -6.26 -22.93
C SER A 22 -27.78 -6.40 -22.20
N THR A 23 -27.26 -5.42 -21.46
CA THR A 23 -25.96 -5.60 -20.74
C THR A 23 -26.11 -6.53 -19.52
N VAL A 24 -25.09 -7.12 -18.92
CA VAL A 24 -25.24 -7.78 -17.60
C VAL A 24 -24.31 -7.07 -16.61
N VAL A 25 -24.86 -6.56 -15.50
CA VAL A 25 -24.05 -5.96 -14.45
C VAL A 25 -23.70 -7.02 -13.42
N ASN A 26 -22.41 -7.30 -13.28
CA ASN A 26 -21.87 -8.16 -12.24
C ASN A 26 -21.17 -7.31 -11.17
N VAL A 27 -21.57 -7.48 -9.91
CA VAL A 27 -20.97 -6.78 -8.78
C VAL A 27 -20.32 -7.82 -7.89
N VAL A 28 -18.99 -7.79 -7.84
CA VAL A 28 -18.16 -8.74 -7.09
C VAL A 28 -17.41 -8.02 -5.97
N ARG A 29 -16.86 -8.80 -5.04
CA ARG A 29 -15.95 -8.27 -4.02
C ARG A 29 -14.59 -8.00 -4.65
N PRO A 30 -13.85 -6.98 -4.20
CA PRO A 30 -12.46 -6.82 -4.62
C PRO A 30 -11.64 -7.99 -4.10
N SER A 31 -10.74 -8.48 -4.94
CA SER A 31 -9.69 -9.40 -4.51
C SER A 31 -8.55 -8.60 -3.86
N TYR A 32 -7.89 -9.15 -2.85
CA TYR A 32 -6.80 -8.48 -2.15
C TYR A 32 -5.52 -9.27 -2.33
N MET A 33 -4.46 -8.58 -2.75
CA MET A 33 -3.10 -9.10 -2.76
C MET A 33 -2.42 -8.71 -1.47
N GLU A 34 -1.93 -9.70 -0.73
CA GLU A 34 -1.28 -9.48 0.55
C GLU A 34 0.21 -9.21 0.36
N CYS A 35 0.69 -8.12 0.95
CA CYS A 35 2.11 -7.78 0.91
C CYS A 35 2.62 -7.28 2.26
N SER A 36 3.92 -7.48 2.46
CA SER A 36 4.66 -6.90 3.58
C SER A 36 5.79 -6.02 3.07
N LEU A 37 6.13 -5.01 3.86
CA LEU A 37 7.21 -4.07 3.54
C LEU A 37 8.28 -4.11 4.62
N ARG A 38 9.54 -4.12 4.18
CA ARG A 38 10.69 -3.86 5.05
C ARG A 38 11.42 -2.64 4.55
N ILE A 39 11.57 -1.66 5.43
CA ILE A 39 12.12 -0.34 5.12
C ILE A 39 13.34 -0.14 6.00
N GLU A 40 14.50 0.06 5.38
CA GLU A 40 15.76 0.39 6.04
C GLU A 40 16.02 1.90 5.83
N ILE A 41 16.11 2.64 6.92
CA ILE A 41 16.30 4.09 6.92
C ILE A 41 17.52 4.50 7.74
N VAL A 42 18.01 5.69 7.48
CA VAL A 42 19.00 6.39 8.28
C VAL A 42 18.37 7.71 8.74
N CYS A 43 18.37 7.95 10.06
CA CYS A 43 17.81 9.16 10.64
C CYS A 43 18.89 10.21 10.87
N ALA A 44 18.53 11.50 10.75
CA ALA A 44 19.46 12.61 10.99
C ALA A 44 19.84 12.76 12.47
N GLN A 45 18.95 12.37 13.39
CA GLN A 45 19.18 12.48 14.84
C GLN A 45 18.97 11.12 15.51
N SER A 46 20.05 10.58 16.08
CA SER A 46 20.05 9.35 16.87
C SER A 46 19.26 9.59 18.17
N GLY A 47 18.01 9.09 18.23
CA GLY A 47 17.14 9.23 19.41
C GLY A 47 15.67 9.54 19.11
N ALA A 48 15.34 10.11 17.95
CA ALA A 48 13.94 10.34 17.53
C ALA A 48 13.35 9.15 16.73
N SER A 49 14.12 8.07 16.60
CA SER A 49 13.89 6.95 15.70
C SER A 49 12.51 6.28 15.87
N ASP A 50 12.05 6.03 17.09
CA ASP A 50 10.76 5.34 17.28
C ASP A 50 9.56 6.17 16.82
N LYS A 51 9.61 7.50 17.00
CA LYS A 51 8.55 8.40 16.53
C LYS A 51 8.56 8.48 15.00
N ILE A 52 9.74 8.53 14.40
CA ILE A 52 9.93 8.53 12.95
C ILE A 52 9.45 7.21 12.34
N LYS A 53 9.86 6.06 12.89
CA LYS A 53 9.41 4.72 12.49
C LYS A 53 7.89 4.58 12.49
N LYS A 54 7.22 5.00 13.58
CA LYS A 54 5.75 5.01 13.68
C LYS A 54 5.10 5.95 12.66
N THR A 55 5.74 7.08 12.37
CA THR A 55 5.25 8.03 11.37
C THR A 55 5.35 7.44 9.96
N ILE A 56 6.49 6.83 9.62
CA ILE A 56 6.70 6.12 8.35
C ILE A 56 5.68 5.00 8.18
N GLU A 57 5.52 4.15 9.20
CA GLU A 57 4.54 3.05 9.19
C GLU A 57 3.14 3.57 8.90
N ARG A 58 2.74 4.67 9.54
CA ARG A 58 1.44 5.30 9.33
C ARG A 58 1.28 5.87 7.92
N GLU A 59 2.25 6.63 7.43
CA GLU A 59 2.17 7.25 6.10
C GLU A 59 2.19 6.20 4.98
N VAL A 60 3.01 5.16 5.11
CA VAL A 60 3.03 4.05 4.15
C VAL A 60 1.72 3.28 4.16
N ARG A 61 1.18 2.94 5.35
CA ARG A 61 -0.15 2.31 5.46
C ARG A 61 -1.25 3.17 4.86
N ARG A 62 -1.18 4.49 5.06
CA ARG A 62 -2.13 5.44 4.48
C ARG A 62 -2.00 5.48 2.96
N PHE A 63 -0.79 5.54 2.43
CA PHE A 63 -0.52 5.62 0.99
C PHE A 63 -1.04 4.40 0.22
N VAL A 64 -0.83 3.20 0.76
CA VAL A 64 -1.26 1.93 0.15
C VAL A 64 -2.75 1.63 0.45
N HIS A 65 -3.43 2.47 1.24
CA HIS A 65 -4.80 2.19 1.67
C HIS A 65 -5.80 2.18 0.49
N PRO A 66 -6.60 1.12 0.32
CA PRO A 66 -7.48 0.95 -0.84
C PRO A 66 -8.54 2.04 -0.98
N LEU A 67 -8.97 2.66 0.12
CA LEU A 67 -10.03 3.69 0.13
C LEU A 67 -9.56 5.13 0.38
N LYS A 68 -8.33 5.30 0.87
CA LYS A 68 -7.84 6.60 1.41
C LYS A 68 -6.44 6.96 0.92
N GLY A 69 -5.76 6.00 0.32
CA GLY A 69 -4.41 6.15 -0.17
C GLY A 69 -4.35 6.79 -1.54
N TRP A 70 -3.22 6.55 -2.20
CA TRP A 70 -2.81 7.18 -3.44
C TRP A 70 -2.65 8.71 -3.34
N ARG A 71 -2.00 9.31 -4.35
CA ARG A 71 -1.72 10.76 -4.41
C ARG A 71 -2.98 11.63 -4.39
N SER A 72 -4.11 11.10 -4.85
CA SER A 72 -5.38 11.83 -4.90
C SER A 72 -6.20 11.69 -3.61
N GLY A 73 -5.79 10.83 -2.66
CA GLY A 73 -6.56 10.52 -1.45
C GLY A 73 -7.89 9.79 -1.72
N LYS A 74 -8.14 9.36 -2.96
CA LYS A 74 -9.37 8.66 -3.38
C LYS A 74 -9.24 7.13 -3.28
N GLY A 75 -8.15 6.63 -2.69
CA GLY A 75 -7.87 5.21 -2.62
C GLY A 75 -6.92 4.72 -3.71
N TRP A 76 -6.42 3.51 -3.53
CA TRP A 76 -5.52 2.87 -4.49
C TRP A 76 -6.30 2.52 -5.77
N PRO A 77 -5.81 2.94 -6.95
CA PRO A 77 -6.45 2.57 -8.21
C PRO A 77 -6.30 1.06 -8.47
N PHE A 78 -7.40 0.41 -8.83
CA PHE A 78 -7.43 -1.00 -9.22
C PHE A 78 -6.44 -1.29 -10.37
N GLY A 79 -5.81 -2.47 -10.33
CA GLY A 79 -4.84 -2.90 -11.35
C GLY A 79 -3.52 -2.14 -11.36
N ARG A 80 -3.34 -1.12 -10.51
CA ARG A 80 -2.07 -0.39 -10.47
C ARG A 80 -1.03 -1.15 -9.66
N SER A 81 0.07 -1.48 -10.31
CA SER A 81 1.25 -2.04 -9.66
C SER A 81 1.86 -1.07 -8.66
N LEU A 82 2.31 -1.58 -7.51
CA LEU A 82 3.10 -0.83 -6.53
C LEU A 82 4.58 -0.96 -6.86
N LEU A 83 5.22 0.19 -7.09
CA LEU A 83 6.64 0.29 -7.39
C LEU A 83 7.42 0.72 -6.15
N LYS A 84 8.66 0.24 -6.00
CA LYS A 84 9.57 0.71 -4.95
C LYS A 84 9.74 2.23 -4.97
N VAL A 85 9.84 2.84 -6.16
CA VAL A 85 10.01 4.30 -6.31
C VAL A 85 8.88 5.11 -5.67
N ASP A 86 7.63 4.64 -5.77
CA ASP A 86 6.50 5.31 -5.11
C ASP A 86 6.63 5.26 -3.58
N LEU A 87 7.16 4.15 -3.04
CA LEU A 87 7.41 4.02 -1.60
C LEU A 87 8.58 4.89 -1.14
N TYR A 88 9.67 4.98 -1.92
CA TYR A 88 10.79 5.87 -1.62
C TYR A 88 10.31 7.31 -1.45
N GLN A 89 9.52 7.82 -2.40
CA GLN A 89 8.98 9.18 -2.31
C GLN A 89 8.13 9.43 -1.06
N VAL A 90 7.34 8.43 -0.63
CA VAL A 90 6.52 8.56 0.58
C VAL A 90 7.38 8.57 1.83
N VAL A 91 8.38 7.70 1.91
CA VAL A 91 9.25 7.59 3.10
C VAL A 91 10.18 8.81 3.20
N GLU A 92 10.74 9.28 2.08
CA GLU A 92 11.59 10.48 2.01
C GLU A 92 10.83 11.75 2.37
N SER A 93 9.51 11.79 2.15
CA SER A 93 8.68 12.95 2.54
C SER A 93 8.45 13.09 4.05
N VAL A 94 8.88 12.11 4.85
CA VAL A 94 8.70 12.13 6.31
C VAL A 94 9.82 12.93 6.96
N ASP A 95 9.43 13.96 7.72
CA ASP A 95 10.37 14.78 8.49
C ASP A 95 11.24 13.94 9.43
N GLY A 96 12.56 14.09 9.31
CA GLY A 96 13.56 13.41 10.14
C GLY A 96 14.20 12.18 9.51
N VAL A 97 13.72 11.73 8.34
CA VAL A 97 14.43 10.77 7.49
C VAL A 97 15.54 11.52 6.75
N ASP A 98 16.78 11.06 6.88
CA ASP A 98 17.93 11.64 6.17
C ASP A 98 18.19 10.88 4.86
N LEU A 99 18.17 9.55 4.94
CA LEU A 99 18.35 8.67 3.79
C LEU A 99 17.50 7.40 3.93
N VAL A 100 16.96 6.92 2.81
CA VAL A 100 16.36 5.59 2.73
C VAL A 100 17.38 4.65 2.07
N ASP A 101 17.90 3.69 2.84
CA ASP A 101 18.92 2.76 2.35
C ASP A 101 18.31 1.71 1.41
N LYS A 102 17.21 1.08 1.87
CA LYS A 102 16.58 0.01 1.10
C LYS A 102 15.11 -0.18 1.45
N ILE A 103 14.28 -0.34 0.43
CA ILE A 103 12.90 -0.80 0.56
C ILE A 103 12.74 -2.16 -0.12
N ARG A 104 12.22 -3.13 0.63
CA ARG A 104 11.90 -4.47 0.14
C ARG A 104 10.40 -4.71 0.24
N ILE A 105 9.85 -5.31 -0.81
CA ILE A 105 8.45 -5.68 -0.90
C ILE A 105 8.39 -7.20 -0.89
N PHE A 106 7.54 -7.77 -0.05
CA PHE A 106 7.33 -9.21 0.05
C PHE A 106 5.90 -9.53 -0.38
N ASP A 107 5.77 -10.49 -1.30
CA ASP A 107 4.49 -11.05 -1.75
C ASP A 107 4.10 -12.18 -0.80
N GLU A 108 3.14 -11.92 0.09
CA GLU A 108 2.70 -12.88 1.11
C GLU A 108 1.91 -14.04 0.48
N ASP A 109 1.19 -13.78 -0.61
CA ASP A 109 0.43 -14.81 -1.34
C ASP A 109 1.35 -15.86 -1.98
N LYS A 110 2.62 -15.52 -2.20
CA LYS A 110 3.67 -16.43 -2.69
C LYS A 110 4.58 -16.97 -1.59
N GLY A 111 4.20 -16.83 -0.32
CA GLY A 111 5.01 -17.30 0.81
C GLY A 111 6.12 -16.34 1.25
N GLY A 112 5.92 -15.03 1.05
CA GLY A 112 6.85 -13.99 1.50
C GLY A 112 8.07 -13.81 0.60
N VAL A 113 7.90 -13.97 -0.71
CA VAL A 113 9.00 -13.81 -1.69
C VAL A 113 9.29 -12.33 -1.91
N GLU A 114 10.57 -11.93 -1.85
CA GLU A 114 10.99 -10.57 -2.18
C GLU A 114 10.77 -10.29 -3.67
N ILE A 115 10.10 -9.19 -3.97
CA ILE A 115 9.74 -8.76 -5.33
C ILE A 115 10.14 -7.31 -5.58
N GLU A 116 10.49 -7.00 -6.83
CA GLU A 116 10.83 -5.64 -7.25
C GLU A 116 9.60 -4.74 -7.40
N GLN A 117 8.49 -5.33 -7.80
CA GLN A 117 7.21 -4.64 -7.98
C GLN A 117 6.07 -5.60 -7.66
N LEU A 118 5.07 -5.10 -6.93
CA LEU A 118 3.85 -5.86 -6.69
C LEU A 118 2.91 -5.61 -7.88
N ARG A 119 2.82 -6.60 -8.77
CA ARG A 119 1.88 -6.58 -9.89
C ARG A 119 0.49 -6.89 -9.37
N VAL A 120 -0.46 -6.01 -9.65
CA VAL A 120 -1.85 -6.12 -9.20
C VAL A 120 -2.73 -6.33 -10.42
N ALA A 121 -3.58 -7.36 -10.41
CA ALA A 121 -4.55 -7.58 -11.48
C ALA A 121 -5.66 -6.51 -11.47
N GLU A 122 -6.39 -6.36 -12.58
CA GLU A 122 -7.40 -5.31 -12.75
C GLU A 122 -8.54 -5.34 -11.71
N ASP A 123 -8.82 -6.49 -11.11
CA ASP A 123 -9.84 -6.70 -10.07
C ASP A 123 -9.27 -6.75 -8.64
N GLN A 124 -7.95 -6.54 -8.51
CA GLN A 124 -7.23 -6.65 -7.26
C GLN A 124 -6.88 -5.29 -6.65
N LEU A 125 -6.80 -5.28 -5.33
CA LEU A 125 -6.31 -4.18 -4.51
C LEU A 125 -5.18 -4.68 -3.60
N ILE A 126 -4.38 -3.75 -3.11
CA ILE A 126 -3.28 -4.07 -2.21
C ILE A 126 -3.80 -4.11 -0.77
N HIS A 127 -3.42 -5.16 -0.05
CA HIS A 127 -3.58 -5.27 1.40
C HIS A 127 -2.19 -5.35 2.04
N LEU A 128 -1.85 -4.34 2.83
CA LEU A 128 -0.57 -4.27 3.51
C LEU A 128 -0.69 -4.95 4.88
N VAL A 129 -0.07 -6.13 5.02
CA VAL A 129 -0.16 -6.96 6.23
C VAL A 129 0.82 -6.45 7.28
N ASN A 130 2.11 -6.39 6.94
CA ASN A 130 3.15 -5.97 7.86
C ASN A 130 4.02 -4.84 7.28
N VAL A 131 4.48 -3.95 8.16
CA VAL A 131 5.48 -2.93 7.85
C VAL A 131 6.53 -2.97 8.94
N THR A 132 7.76 -3.30 8.56
CA THR A 132 8.89 -3.34 9.48
C THR A 132 9.86 -2.24 9.09
N VAL A 133 10.06 -1.27 9.97
CA VAL A 133 11.01 -0.17 9.76
C VAL A 133 12.23 -0.39 10.65
N VAL A 134 13.40 -0.52 10.02
CA VAL A 134 14.69 -0.72 10.69
C VAL A 134 15.53 0.53 10.45
N GLU A 135 16.13 1.04 11.52
CA GLU A 135 17.12 2.11 11.42
C GLU A 135 18.51 1.50 11.31
N LYS A 136 19.28 1.94 10.32
CA LYS A 136 20.72 1.72 10.27
C LYS A 136 21.44 2.93 10.86
N ALA A 137 22.51 2.64 11.60
CA ALA A 137 23.45 3.67 12.00
C ALA A 137 24.17 4.22 10.76
N HIS A 138 24.48 5.51 10.78
CA HIS A 138 25.37 6.13 9.81
C HIS A 138 26.72 5.41 9.82
N ASP A 139 26.97 4.57 8.84
CA ASP A 139 28.32 4.07 8.59
C ASP A 139 29.08 5.24 7.94
N ARG A 140 29.74 6.06 8.76
CA ARG A 140 30.69 7.05 8.26
C ARG A 140 31.84 6.26 7.66
N ILE A 141 31.80 6.05 6.35
CA ILE A 141 32.99 5.72 5.58
C ILE A 141 33.89 6.95 5.69
N VAL A 142 34.93 6.83 6.51
CA VAL A 142 36.06 7.77 6.65
C VAL A 142 37.02 7.54 5.50
#